data_AF-A0A4Y8KKX4-F1
#
_entry.id   AF-A0A4Y8KKX4-F1
#
_cell.length_a   1.000
_cell.length_b   1.000
_cell.length_c   1.000
_cell.angle_alpha   90.00
_cell.angle_beta   90.00
_cell.angle_gamma   90.00
#
_symmetry.space_group_name_H-M   'P 1'
#
loop_
_entity.id
_entity.type
_entity.pdbx_description
1 polymer ?
#
loop_
_entity_poly.entity_id
_entity_poly.type
_entity_poly.pdbx_seq_one_letter_code
_entity_poly.pdbx_strand_id
1 'polypeptide(L)'
;MSDANVKPEDAAARARAIIEANVDARVEAVRVLADAGNEYDAADQQLKLATHAHEHAWTAALASGWSEKDLRATGVKAPGQSAPKARKRRTAAPVTTPNTEA
;
A
#
# COMPACT_ATOMS: atom_id res chain seq x y z
N MET A 1 15.86 2.88 -48.71
CA MET A 1 14.41 2.90 -48.41
C MET A 1 13.85 1.60 -48.93
N SER A 2 13.87 0.54 -48.13
CA SER A 2 13.35 -0.78 -48.53
C SER A 2 12.09 -1.03 -47.74
N ASP A 3 11.01 -0.46 -48.24
CA ASP A 3 9.68 -0.79 -47.75
C ASP A 3 8.98 -1.69 -48.78
N ALA A 4 8.14 -2.58 -48.26
CA ALA A 4 7.16 -3.40 -48.98
C ALA A 4 7.64 -4.58 -49.86
N ASN A 5 7.99 -5.71 -49.23
CA ASN A 5 7.47 -7.01 -49.68
C ASN A 5 7.29 -8.00 -48.51
N VAL A 6 6.63 -7.55 -47.44
CA VAL A 6 6.22 -8.46 -46.36
C VAL A 6 5.09 -9.31 -46.92
N LYS A 7 5.25 -10.65 -46.91
CA LYS A 7 4.20 -11.55 -47.36
C LYS A 7 2.95 -11.34 -46.48
N PRO A 8 1.74 -11.33 -47.07
CA PRO A 8 0.51 -11.08 -46.32
C PRO A 8 0.34 -12.05 -45.15
N GLU A 9 0.81 -13.29 -45.30
CA GLU A 9 0.80 -14.30 -44.23
C GLU A 9 1.72 -13.95 -43.06
N ASP A 10 2.91 -13.41 -43.32
CA ASP A 10 3.84 -12.99 -42.27
C ASP A 10 3.29 -11.76 -41.52
N ALA A 11 2.62 -10.84 -42.24
CA ALA A 11 1.93 -9.70 -41.63
C ALA A 11 0.73 -10.14 -40.77
N ALA A 12 -0.07 -11.10 -41.25
CA ALA A 12 -1.19 -11.66 -40.51
C ALA A 12 -0.73 -12.41 -39.25
N ALA A 13 0.34 -13.19 -39.34
CA ALA A 13 0.93 -13.89 -38.19
C ALA A 13 1.44 -12.90 -37.12
N ARG A 14 2.13 -11.82 -37.54
CA ARG A 14 2.57 -10.75 -36.62
C ARG A 14 1.41 -10.02 -35.98
N ALA A 15 0.36 -9.70 -36.74
CA ALA A 15 -0.83 -9.06 -36.20
C ALA A 15 -1.52 -9.94 -35.15
N ARG A 16 -1.63 -11.26 -35.40
CA ARG A 16 -2.15 -12.22 -34.42
C ARG A 16 -1.32 -12.26 -33.14
N ALA A 17 0.00 -12.37 -33.27
CA ALA A 17 0.91 -12.39 -32.13
C ALA A 17 0.80 -11.11 -31.28
N ILE A 18 0.63 -9.94 -31.91
CA ILE A 18 0.43 -8.66 -31.19
C ILE A 18 -0.90 -8.67 -30.44
N ILE A 19 -1.96 -9.18 -31.06
CA ILE A 19 -3.29 -9.27 -30.43
C ILE A 19 -3.23 -10.23 -29.23
N GLU A 20 -2.64 -11.41 -29.39
CA GLU A 20 -2.47 -12.40 -28.32
C GLU A 20 -1.68 -11.82 -27.14
N ALA A 21 -0.51 -11.22 -27.41
CA ALA A 21 0.29 -10.59 -26.36
C ALA A 21 -0.46 -9.46 -25.63
N ASN A 22 -1.30 -8.70 -26.35
CA ASN A 22 -2.11 -7.66 -25.75
C ASN A 22 -3.23 -8.24 -24.87
N VAL A 23 -3.86 -9.33 -25.30
CA VAL A 23 -4.88 -10.02 -24.51
C VAL A 23 -4.26 -10.62 -23.25
N ASP A 24 -3.12 -11.28 -23.36
CA ASP A 24 -2.40 -11.85 -22.22
C ASP A 24 -2.04 -10.77 -21.20
N ALA A 25 -1.51 -9.63 -21.66
CA ALA A 25 -1.20 -8.50 -20.77
C ALA A 25 -2.44 -7.96 -20.04
N ARG A 26 -3.61 -7.90 -20.71
CA ARG A 26 -4.86 -7.49 -20.06
C ARG A 26 -5.33 -8.53 -19.04
N VAL A 27 -5.23 -9.81 -19.35
CA VAL A 27 -5.59 -10.90 -18.43
C VAL A 27 -4.72 -10.86 -17.18
N GLU A 28 -3.40 -10.70 -17.34
CA GLU A 28 -2.50 -10.57 -16.19
C GLU A 28 -2.78 -9.32 -15.35
N ALA A 29 -3.07 -8.18 -15.98
CA ALA A 29 -3.47 -6.99 -15.23
C ALA A 29 -4.74 -7.21 -14.40
N VAL A 30 -5.72 -7.95 -14.94
CA VAL A 30 -6.95 -8.30 -14.20
C VAL A 30 -6.67 -9.29 -13.06
N ARG A 31 -5.78 -10.27 -13.26
CA ARG A 31 -5.35 -11.20 -12.21
C ARG A 31 -4.72 -10.46 -11.04
N VAL A 32 -3.74 -9.60 -11.32
CA VAL A 32 -3.07 -8.78 -10.30
C VAL A 32 -4.06 -7.88 -9.58
N LEU A 33 -5.03 -7.29 -10.30
CA LEU A 33 -6.07 -6.46 -9.68
C LEU A 33 -6.98 -7.28 -8.75
N ALA A 34 -7.37 -8.48 -9.17
CA ALA A 34 -8.21 -9.37 -8.36
C ALA A 34 -7.48 -9.80 -7.08
N ASP A 35 -6.20 -10.18 -7.20
CA ASP A 35 -5.37 -10.55 -6.04
C ASP A 35 -5.22 -9.38 -5.07
N ALA A 36 -4.90 -8.18 -5.57
CA ALA A 36 -4.82 -6.98 -4.76
C ALA A 36 -6.16 -6.63 -4.07
N GLY A 37 -7.29 -6.85 -4.76
CA GLY A 37 -8.63 -6.67 -4.18
C GLY A 37 -8.91 -7.65 -3.04
N ASN A 38 -8.56 -8.92 -3.22
CA ASN A 38 -8.70 -9.94 -2.19
C ASN A 38 -7.83 -9.65 -0.97
N GLU A 39 -6.58 -9.23 -1.18
CA GLU A 39 -5.68 -8.82 -0.09
C GLU A 39 -6.21 -7.60 0.67
N TYR A 40 -6.76 -6.62 -0.05
CA TYR A 40 -7.39 -5.45 0.55
C TYR A 40 -8.59 -5.84 1.43
N ASP A 41 -9.50 -6.67 0.91
CA ASP A 41 -10.68 -7.12 1.65
C ASP A 41 -10.29 -7.95 2.88
N ALA A 42 -9.28 -8.82 2.75
CA ALA A 42 -8.74 -9.58 3.88
C ALA A 42 -8.14 -8.65 4.95
N ALA A 43 -7.36 -7.65 4.55
CA ALA A 43 -6.77 -6.68 5.47
C ALA A 43 -7.85 -5.83 6.17
N ASP A 44 -8.90 -5.42 5.45
CA ASP A 44 -10.03 -4.68 6.03
C ASP A 44 -10.80 -5.52 7.06
N GLN A 45 -11.05 -6.81 6.77
CA GLN A 45 -11.65 -7.72 7.74
C GLN A 45 -10.78 -7.89 8.99
N GLN A 46 -9.48 -8.06 8.83
CA GLN A 46 -8.54 -8.15 9.95
C GLN A 46 -8.51 -6.86 10.78
N LEU A 47 -8.56 -5.69 10.13
CA LEU A 47 -8.63 -4.41 10.81
C LEU A 47 -9.92 -4.26 11.64
N LYS A 48 -11.07 -4.67 11.09
CA LYS A 48 -12.36 -4.68 11.80
C LYS A 48 -12.31 -5.58 13.03
N LEU A 49 -11.81 -6.81 12.88
CA LEU A 49 -11.66 -7.77 13.99
C LEU A 49 -10.73 -7.23 15.07
N ALA A 50 -9.57 -6.69 14.68
CA ALA A 50 -8.61 -6.10 15.61
C ALA A 50 -9.19 -4.88 16.34
N THR A 51 -9.99 -4.05 15.66
CA THR A 51 -10.68 -2.90 16.25
C THR A 51 -11.67 -3.35 17.31
N HIS A 52 -12.55 -4.31 16.98
CA HIS A 52 -13.51 -4.86 17.95
C HIS A 52 -12.82 -5.54 19.14
N ALA A 53 -11.75 -6.30 18.90
CA ALA A 53 -10.98 -6.92 19.97
C ALA A 53 -10.35 -5.88 20.90
N HIS A 54 -9.84 -4.77 20.34
CA HIS A 54 -9.29 -3.66 21.12
C HIS A 54 -10.36 -2.95 21.96
N GLU A 55 -11.53 -2.68 21.38
CA GLU A 55 -12.67 -2.11 22.11
C GLU A 55 -13.11 -3.02 23.26
N HIS A 56 -13.24 -4.31 23.01
CA HIS A 56 -13.61 -5.29 24.02
C HIS A 56 -12.57 -5.39 25.14
N ALA A 57 -11.28 -5.39 24.80
CA ALA A 57 -10.21 -5.40 25.80
C ALA A 57 -10.22 -4.12 26.66
N TRP A 58 -10.50 -2.97 26.05
CA TRP A 58 -10.61 -1.70 26.77
C TRP A 58 -11.79 -1.70 27.74
N THR A 59 -12.98 -2.13 27.30
CA THR A 59 -14.16 -2.20 28.17
C THR A 59 -13.98 -3.23 29.28
N ALA A 60 -13.36 -4.38 29.01
CA ALA A 60 -13.01 -5.36 30.03
C ALA A 60 -12.05 -4.80 31.07
N ALA A 61 -11.06 -4.00 30.65
CA ALA A 61 -10.14 -3.33 31.57
C ALA A 61 -10.90 -2.36 32.50
N LEU A 62 -11.80 -1.54 31.95
CA LEU A 62 -12.66 -0.65 32.74
C LEU A 62 -13.57 -1.44 33.70
N ALA A 63 -14.16 -2.54 33.24
CA ALA A 63 -15.01 -3.40 34.07
C ALA A 63 -14.22 -4.08 35.22
N SER A 64 -12.92 -4.32 35.05
CA SER A 64 -12.03 -4.83 36.10
C SER A 64 -11.57 -3.77 37.11
N GLY A 65 -12.09 -2.55 37.02
CA GLY A 65 -11.85 -1.48 37.99
C GLY A 65 -10.72 -0.53 37.62
N TRP A 66 -10.12 -0.67 36.44
CA TRP A 66 -9.15 0.32 35.96
C TRP A 66 -9.86 1.60 35.54
N SER A 67 -9.28 2.75 35.92
CA SER A 67 -9.71 4.02 35.34
C SER A 67 -9.03 4.25 33.99
N GLU A 68 -9.67 4.99 33.09
CA GLU A 68 -9.05 5.37 31.82
C GLU A 68 -7.72 6.11 32.00
N LYS A 69 -7.60 6.88 33.10
CA LYS A 69 -6.37 7.62 33.43
C LYS A 69 -5.23 6.65 33.71
N ASP A 70 -5.49 5.59 34.46
CA ASP A 70 -4.48 4.59 34.81
C ASP A 70 -4.09 3.78 33.58
N LEU A 71 -5.05 3.38 32.75
CA LEU A 71 -4.77 2.71 31.47
C LEU A 71 -3.91 3.58 30.55
N ARG A 72 -4.23 4.86 30.41
CA ARG A 72 -3.39 5.80 29.63
C ARG A 72 -2.02 6.04 30.26
N ALA A 73 -1.91 6.03 31.58
CA ALA A 73 -0.63 6.16 32.28
C ALA A 73 0.30 4.96 32.02
N THR A 74 -0.26 3.77 31.79
CA THR A 74 0.53 2.60 31.33
C THR A 74 1.01 2.70 29.88
N GLY A 75 0.55 3.71 29.13
CA GLY A 75 0.87 3.92 27.72
C GLY A 75 -0.09 3.21 26.75
N VAL A 76 -1.10 2.51 27.25
CA VAL A 76 -2.16 1.92 26.42
C VAL A 76 -3.07 3.04 25.91
N LYS A 77 -3.39 3.02 24.61
CA LYS A 77 -4.24 4.03 23.97
C LYS A 77 -5.70 3.59 23.99
N ALA A 78 -6.60 4.55 24.14
CA ALA A 78 -8.02 4.27 23.99
C ALA A 78 -8.35 3.85 22.54
N PRO A 79 -9.34 2.97 22.34
CA PRO A 79 -9.87 2.66 21.02
C PRO A 79 -10.24 3.94 20.26
N GLY A 80 -9.91 3.99 18.96
CA GLY A 80 -10.18 5.16 18.12
C GLY A 80 -9.21 6.35 18.28
N GLN A 81 -8.29 6.35 19.26
CA GLN A 81 -7.25 7.37 19.31
C GLN A 81 -6.13 7.08 18.30
N SER A 82 -6.06 7.92 17.26
CA SER A 82 -4.97 7.89 16.30
C SER A 82 -3.62 8.11 16.99
N ALA A 83 -2.59 7.38 16.55
CA ALA A 83 -1.25 7.53 17.10
C ALA A 83 -0.77 9.00 16.95
N PRO A 84 -0.12 9.58 17.98
CA PRO A 84 0.39 10.93 17.89
C PRO A 84 1.30 11.06 16.67
N LYS A 85 1.02 12.04 15.81
CA LYS A 85 1.78 12.28 14.57
C LYS A 85 3.24 12.53 14.97
N ALA A 86 4.14 11.64 14.55
CA ALA A 86 5.56 11.78 14.85
C ALA A 86 6.05 13.15 14.35
N ARG A 87 6.53 13.98 15.27
CA ARG A 87 6.98 15.35 14.96
C ARG A 87 8.25 15.23 14.10
N LYS A 88 8.17 15.61 12.82
CA LYS A 88 9.34 15.64 11.92
C LYS A 88 10.41 16.52 12.56
N ARG A 89 11.55 15.92 12.95
CA ARG A 89 12.76 16.68 13.27
C ARG A 89 13.24 17.33 11.99
N ARG A 90 13.41 18.66 12.00
CA ARG A 90 14.04 19.41 10.90
C ARG A 90 15.48 18.91 10.75
N THR A 91 15.76 18.22 9.65
CA THR A 91 17.12 17.99 9.17
C THR A 91 17.74 19.34 8.84
N ALA A 92 18.89 19.65 9.43
CA ALA A 92 19.68 20.82 9.09
C ALA A 92 20.20 20.66 7.64
N ALA A 93 20.17 21.75 6.88
CA ALA A 93 20.64 21.78 5.49
C ALA A 93 22.16 21.53 5.43
N PRO A 94 22.66 20.80 4.42
CA PRO A 94 24.10 20.63 4.22
C PRO A 94 24.75 21.95 3.83
N VAL A 95 25.87 22.27 4.47
CA VAL A 95 26.71 23.43 4.16
C VAL A 95 27.42 23.14 2.83
N THR A 96 27.07 23.86 1.77
CA THR A 96 27.80 23.80 0.50
C THR A 96 29.03 24.70 0.61
N THR A 97 30.22 24.11 0.67
CA THR A 97 31.49 24.83 0.44
C THR A 97 31.64 25.13 -1.06
N PRO A 98 31.81 26.40 -1.47
CA PRO A 98 32.10 26.72 -2.87
C PRO A 98 33.57 26.39 -3.18
N ASN A 99 33.79 25.52 -4.18
CA ASN A 99 35.11 25.34 -4.78
C ASN A 99 35.52 26.61 -5.51
N THR A 100 36.64 27.20 -5.10
CA THR A 100 37.41 28.18 -5.86
C THR A 100 38.47 27.39 -6.63
N GLU A 101 38.36 27.34 -7.94
CA GLU A 101 39.43 26.87 -8.83
C GLU A 101 40.05 28.09 -9.52
N ALA A 102 41.38 28.10 -9.60
CA ALA A 102 42.24 29.17 -10.13
C ALA A 102 42.93 28.70 -11.41
#